data_AF-A0A0A0CY33-F1
#
_entry.id   AF-A0A0A0CY33-F1
#
_cell.length_a   1.000
_cell.length_b   1.000
_cell.length_c   1.000
_cell.angle_alpha   90.00
_cell.angle_beta   90.00
_cell.angle_gamma   90.00
#
_symmetry.space_group_name_H-M   'P 1'
#
loop_
_entity.id
_entity.type
_entity.pdbx_description
1 polymer ?
#
loop_
_entity_poly.entity_id
_entity_poly.type
_entity_poly.pdbx_seq_one_letter_code
_entity_poly.pdbx_strand_id
1 'polypeptide(L)'
;MVPRDGRAAGSVVQATGGSEIRFTAGELWQDVEVQQVLLGGDALRTGALGGLAILFADQTQIRVHNNSQLLVRDIGGDGAPARMELDSGAVWAR
;
A
#
# COMPACT_ATOMS: atom_id res chain seq x y z
N MET A 1 13.67 8.49 -0.83
CA MET A 1 13.04 7.69 -1.92
C MET A 1 14.05 6.75 -2.54
N VAL A 2 13.74 5.44 -2.59
CA VAL A 2 14.53 4.46 -3.36
C VAL A 2 13.96 4.44 -4.78
N PRO A 3 14.74 4.67 -5.85
CA PRO A 3 14.26 4.53 -7.22
C PRO A 3 13.82 3.09 -7.48
N ARG A 4 12.62 2.91 -8.03
CA ARG A 4 12.05 1.59 -8.32
C ARG A 4 11.37 1.60 -9.67
N ASP A 5 11.81 0.72 -10.57
CA ASP A 5 11.21 0.53 -11.88
C ASP A 5 9.92 -0.30 -11.74
N GLY A 6 8.83 0.16 -12.37
CA GLY A 6 7.55 -0.55 -12.38
C GLY A 6 6.34 0.36 -12.58
N ARG A 7 5.19 -0.23 -12.90
CA ARG A 7 3.92 0.51 -12.96
C ARG A 7 3.42 0.77 -11.53
N ALA A 8 2.97 1.99 -11.26
CA ALA A 8 2.36 2.33 -9.98
C ALA A 8 0.97 1.68 -9.83
N ALA A 9 0.77 0.95 -8.73
CA ALA A 9 -0.56 0.49 -8.31
C ALA A 9 -1.35 1.67 -7.75
N GLY A 10 -0.70 2.48 -6.93
CA GLY A 10 -1.28 3.64 -6.28
C GLY A 10 -0.22 4.37 -5.48
N SER A 11 -0.66 5.34 -4.68
CA SER A 11 0.20 6.11 -3.81
C SER A 11 -0.40 6.25 -2.42
N VAL A 12 0.45 6.28 -1.41
CA VAL A 12 0.04 6.58 -0.05
C VAL A 12 -0.29 8.06 0.04
N VAL A 13 -1.50 8.38 0.47
CA VAL A 13 -1.97 9.77 0.66
C VAL A 13 -2.13 10.14 2.13
N GLN A 14 -2.07 9.16 3.03
CA GLN A 14 -2.00 9.36 4.47
C GLN A 14 -1.29 8.18 5.13
N ALA A 15 -0.43 8.46 6.11
CA ALA A 15 0.18 7.45 6.97
C ALA A 15 0.24 7.95 8.41
N THR A 16 -0.03 7.07 9.37
CA THR A 16 0.17 7.33 10.81
C THR A 16 1.23 6.41 11.39
N GLY A 17 1.73 6.74 12.58
CA GLY A 17 2.83 6.01 13.23
C GLY A 17 2.56 4.50 13.35
N GLY A 18 3.59 3.70 13.07
CA GLY A 18 3.48 2.24 13.03
C GLY A 18 2.91 1.69 11.72
N SER A 19 2.95 2.47 10.63
CA SER A 19 2.66 1.97 9.29
C SER A 19 3.95 1.74 8.52
N GLU A 20 4.15 0.53 8.03
CA GLU A 20 5.40 0.10 7.42
C GLU A 20 5.17 -0.55 6.06
N ILE A 21 6.17 -0.43 5.20
CA ILE A 21 6.23 -1.05 3.88
C ILE A 21 7.45 -1.94 3.78
N ARG A 22 7.27 -3.09 3.14
CA ARG A 22 8.37 -3.92 2.65
C ARG A 22 8.25 -3.98 1.13
N PHE A 23 9.24 -3.42 0.46
CA PHE A 23 9.30 -3.42 -0.99
C PHE A 23 9.62 -4.81 -1.52
N THR A 24 9.14 -5.18 -2.71
CA THR A 24 9.43 -6.48 -3.33
C THR A 24 10.94 -6.77 -3.45
N ALA A 25 11.73 -5.74 -3.75
CA ALA A 25 13.19 -5.85 -3.87
C ALA A 25 13.94 -5.77 -2.53
N GLY A 26 13.22 -5.62 -1.42
CA GLY A 26 13.78 -5.46 -0.08
C GLY A 26 13.30 -6.52 0.90
N GLU A 27 14.14 -6.85 1.87
CA GLU A 27 13.80 -7.79 2.93
C GLU A 27 13.31 -7.09 4.20
N LEU A 28 13.63 -5.81 4.37
CA LEU A 28 13.34 -5.04 5.58
C LEU A 28 12.04 -4.25 5.45
N TRP A 29 11.29 -4.25 6.55
CA TRP A 29 10.21 -3.30 6.77
C TRP A 29 10.82 -1.92 7.08
N GLN A 30 10.21 -0.88 6.54
CA GLN A 30 10.56 0.51 6.80
C GLN A 30 9.29 1.34 6.94
N ASP A 31 9.39 2.49 7.59
CA ASP A 31 8.26 3.40 7.75
C ASP A 31 7.69 3.84 6.39
N VAL A 32 6.36 3.92 6.32
CA VAL A 32 5.66 4.44 5.15
C VAL A 32 5.71 5.96 5.15
N GLU A 33 6.08 6.55 4.02
CA GLU A 33 6.00 7.98 3.78
C GLU A 33 4.75 8.35 2.97
N VAL A 34 4.23 9.56 3.19
CA VAL A 34 3.19 10.13 2.30
C VAL A 34 3.80 10.36 0.92
N GLN A 35 3.01 10.13 -0.12
CA GLN A 35 3.42 10.06 -1.54
C GLN A 35 4.29 8.85 -1.90
N GLN A 36 4.51 7.91 -0.98
CA GLN A 36 5.15 6.64 -1.31
C GLN A 36 4.35 5.93 -2.41
N VAL A 37 4.99 5.70 -3.55
CA VAL A 37 4.44 4.91 -4.66
C VAL A 37 4.48 3.43 -4.29
N LEU A 38 3.38 2.73 -4.60
CA LEU A 38 3.22 1.31 -4.40
C LEU A 38 3.33 0.58 -5.74
N LEU A 39 4.13 -0.47 -5.79
CA LEU A 39 4.28 -1.35 -6.95
C LEU A 39 3.74 -2.75 -6.65
N GLY A 40 3.47 -3.51 -7.71
CA GLY A 40 3.13 -4.93 -7.57
C GLY A 40 4.20 -5.68 -6.78
N GLY A 41 3.76 -6.47 -5.80
CA GLY A 41 4.59 -7.23 -4.87
C GLY A 41 4.99 -6.48 -3.60
N ASP A 42 4.60 -5.21 -3.42
CA ASP A 42 4.84 -4.52 -2.16
C ASP A 42 3.93 -5.03 -1.06
N ALA A 43 4.48 -5.18 0.15
CA ALA A 43 3.72 -5.52 1.33
C ALA A 43 3.61 -4.31 2.26
N LEU A 44 2.41 -4.07 2.78
CA LEU A 44 2.10 -3.01 3.75
C LEU A 44 1.64 -3.65 5.05
N ARG A 45 2.00 -3.03 6.17
CA ARG A 45 1.44 -3.39 7.47
C ARG A 45 1.18 -2.17 8.34
N THR A 46 0.22 -2.31 9.24
CA THR A 46 -0.08 -1.32 10.28
C THR A 46 -0.02 -1.99 11.64
N GLY A 47 0.64 -1.34 12.60
CA GLY A 47 0.64 -1.71 14.02
C GLY A 47 -0.60 -1.19 14.74
N ALA A 48 -0.59 -1.27 16.08
CA ALA A 48 -1.75 -0.93 16.91
C ALA A 48 -2.21 0.54 16.82
N LEU A 49 -1.29 1.46 16.48
CA LEU A 49 -1.57 2.90 16.29
C LEU A 49 -1.52 3.30 14.79
N GLY A 50 -1.28 2.32 13.92
CA GLY A 50 -1.03 2.51 12.50
C GLY A 50 -2.32 2.61 11.69
N GLY A 51 -2.20 3.26 10.54
CA GLY A 51 -3.31 3.53 9.64
C GLY A 51 -2.79 4.14 8.35
N LEU A 52 -3.35 3.70 7.23
CA LEU A 52 -2.96 4.17 5.90
C LEU A 52 -4.18 4.60 5.11
N ALA A 53 -3.99 5.58 4.21
CA ALA A 53 -4.89 5.79 3.09
C ALA A 53 -4.09 5.68 1.79
N ILE A 54 -4.64 4.94 0.84
CA ILE A 54 -4.03 4.69 -0.47
C ILE A 54 -4.99 5.17 -1.53
N LEU A 55 -4.46 5.93 -2.49
CA LEU A 55 -5.17 6.40 -3.67
C LEU A 55 -4.68 5.63 -4.89
N PHE A 56 -5.61 4.99 -5.59
CA PHE A 56 -5.36 4.27 -6.83
C PHE A 56 -5.53 5.17 -8.06
N ALA A 57 -5.05 4.70 -9.21
CA ALA A 57 -5.14 5.44 -10.47
C ALA A 57 -6.60 5.72 -10.91
N ASP A 58 -7.53 4.79 -10.59
CA ASP A 58 -8.96 4.91 -10.87
C ASP A 58 -9.73 5.80 -9.87
N GLN A 59 -9.00 6.56 -9.03
CA GLN A 59 -9.53 7.40 -7.96
C GLN A 59 -10.20 6.65 -6.80
N THR A 60 -10.19 5.32 -6.81
CA THR A 60 -10.59 4.54 -5.63
C THR A 60 -9.66 4.89 -4.48
N GLN A 61 -10.25 5.16 -3.31
CA GLN A 61 -9.48 5.35 -2.09
C GLN A 61 -9.81 4.23 -1.11
N ILE A 62 -8.76 3.59 -0.61
CA ILE A 62 -8.88 2.65 0.50
C ILE A 62 -8.23 3.21 1.76
N ARG A 63 -8.83 2.88 2.91
CA ARG A 63 -8.23 3.06 4.23
C ARG A 63 -7.92 1.73 4.84
N VAL A 64 -6.70 1.59 5.33
CA VAL A 64 -6.22 0.44 6.08
C VAL A 64 -6.27 0.78 7.55
N HIS A 65 -6.92 -0.06 8.35
CA HIS A 65 -7.00 0.14 9.80
C HIS A 65 -5.76 -0.37 10.53
N ASN A 66 -5.66 -0.17 11.84
CA ASN A 66 -4.58 -0.72 12.64
C ASN A 66 -4.55 -2.26 12.60
N ASN A 67 -3.41 -2.86 12.92
CA ASN A 67 -3.21 -4.32 12.94
C ASN A 67 -3.61 -5.02 11.64
N SER A 68 -3.26 -4.42 10.49
CA SER A 68 -3.57 -4.97 9.17
C SER A 68 -2.31 -5.33 8.40
N GLN A 69 -2.39 -6.31 7.51
CA GLN A 69 -1.35 -6.68 6.56
C GLN A 69 -1.95 -6.84 5.16
N LEU A 70 -1.30 -6.22 4.17
CA LEU A 70 -1.75 -6.22 2.80
C LEU A 70 -0.60 -6.52 1.84
N LEU A 71 -0.93 -7.21 0.76
CA LEU A 71 -0.05 -7.42 -0.38
C LEU A 71 -0.63 -6.74 -1.62
N VAL A 72 0.19 -5.94 -2.30
CA VAL A 72 -0.14 -5.40 -3.62
C VAL A 72 0.05 -6.51 -4.65
N ARG A 73 -1.03 -7.06 -5.20
CA ARG A 73 -0.96 -8.24 -6.09
C ARG A 73 -0.76 -7.87 -7.54
N ASP A 74 -1.56 -6.92 -8.02
CA ASP A 74 -1.63 -6.64 -9.44
C ASP A 74 -1.86 -5.16 -9.71
N ILE A 75 -1.16 -4.70 -10.74
CA ILE A 75 -1.17 -3.36 -11.26
C ILE A 75 -1.99 -3.48 -12.53
N GLY A 76 -3.27 -3.15 -12.46
CA GLY A 76 -4.14 -3.25 -13.62
C GLY A 76 -3.50 -2.60 -14.85
N GLY A 77 -3.20 -3.45 -15.84
CA GLY A 77 -2.87 -3.06 -17.20
C GLY A 77 -4.03 -2.27 -17.81
N ASP A 78 -3.76 -1.30 -18.69
CA ASP A 78 -4.77 -0.76 -19.62
C ASP A 78 -6.13 -0.35 -19.01
N GLY A 79 -6.12 0.32 -17.85
CA GLY A 79 -7.33 0.81 -17.18
C GLY A 79 -8.03 -0.19 -16.26
N ALA A 80 -7.46 -1.39 -16.06
CA ALA A 80 -7.94 -2.31 -15.04
C ALA A 80 -7.66 -1.77 -13.62
N PRO A 81 -8.51 -2.10 -12.62
CA PRO A 81 -8.30 -1.69 -11.25
C PRO A 81 -7.07 -2.39 -10.66
N ALA A 82 -6.35 -1.69 -9.80
CA ALA A 82 -5.30 -2.31 -8.99
C ALA A 82 -5.92 -3.31 -8.00
N ARG A 83 -5.22 -4.42 -7.75
CA ARG A 83 -5.67 -5.46 -6.82
C ARG A 83 -4.76 -5.52 -5.60
N MET A 84 -5.38 -5.46 -4.44
CA MET A 84 -4.73 -5.74 -3.15
C MET A 84 -5.32 -7.00 -2.52
N GLU A 85 -4.48 -7.70 -1.77
CA GLU A 85 -4.87 -8.78 -0.90
C GLU A 85 -4.77 -8.31 0.54
N LEU A 86 -5.79 -8.62 1.34
CA LEU A 86 -5.81 -8.38 2.77
C LEU A 86 -5.51 -9.71 3.46
N ASP A 87 -4.30 -9.84 4.01
CA ASP A 87 -3.87 -11.05 4.72
C ASP A 87 -4.48 -11.08 6.13
N SER A 88 -4.57 -9.91 6.78
CA SER A 88 -5.18 -9.75 8.11
C SER A 88 -5.62 -8.32 8.37
N GLY A 89 -6.53 -8.13 9.33
CA GLY A 89 -7.02 -6.82 9.75
C GLY A 89 -8.26 -6.36 8.98
N ALA A 90 -8.34 -5.06 8.67
CA ALA A 90 -9.52 -4.46 8.04
C ALA A 90 -9.17 -3.33 7.07
N VAL A 91 -9.95 -3.26 5.99
CA VAL A 91 -9.87 -2.21 4.96
C VAL A 91 -11.27 -1.68 4.67
N TRP A 92 -11.36 -0.37 4.43
CA TRP A 92 -12.58 0.26 3.91
C TRP A 92 -12.28 0.92 2.57
N ALA A 93 -13.09 0.61 1.56
CA ALA A 93 -13.03 1.20 0.23
C ALA A 93 -14.20 2.16 0.02
N ARG A 94 -13.97 3.25 -0.71
CA ARG A 94 -15.00 4.21 -1.12
C ARG A 94 -14.70 4.78 -2.51
#